data_AF-A0AAV7M2E0-F1
#
_entry.id   AF-A0AAV7M2E0-F1
#
_cell.length_a   1.000
_cell.length_b   1.000
_cell.length_c   1.000
_cell.angle_alpha   90.00
_cell.angle_beta   90.00
_cell.angle_gamma   90.00
#
_symmetry.space_group_name_H-M   'P 1'
#
loop_
_entity.id
_entity.type
_entity.pdbx_description
1 polymer ?
#
loop_
_entity_poly.entity_id
_entity_poly.type
_entity_poly.pdbx_seq_one_letter_code
_entity_poly.pdbx_strand_id
1 'polypeptide(L)'
;MGMTLQPSPSLQRKLMINHAPVEVIKHFDYLGVRFSVNLSWDCQVQKAAIALKQAAGDILRFKHKAGGRSISIILEIYVRKAVAAALYGAELWGCMNIGMLQVAENNFLRTLLGLGQGTPLKALFAELNLIPVLELAALRPILYWVRLVHDPRAAVCLETLEEVNAYKGSGGHSWGAHVKKTLWNLWLEDLRVDPSRVRKDTVGLVKDRYQEFNRMRVYRELRPDLITHYYFNNVYEIVPQAYLDMLYP
;
A
#
# COMPACT_ATOMS: atom_id res chain seq x y z
N MET A 1 -51.61 -1.13 28.79
CA MET A 1 -50.84 -2.38 28.87
C MET A 1 -49.77 -2.33 27.79
N GLY A 2 -48.54 -1.97 28.15
CA GLY A 2 -47.42 -1.88 27.21
C GLY A 2 -46.81 -3.26 26.95
N MET A 3 -46.82 -3.69 25.68
CA MET A 3 -46.05 -4.85 25.25
C MET A 3 -44.57 -4.44 25.14
N THR A 4 -43.76 -4.89 26.09
CA THR A 4 -42.31 -4.89 25.98
C THR A 4 -41.90 -6.03 25.04
N LEU A 5 -41.52 -5.69 23.81
CA LEU A 5 -40.81 -6.61 22.92
C LEU A 5 -39.46 -6.96 23.56
N GLN A 6 -39.31 -8.18 24.04
CA GLN A 6 -38.00 -8.71 24.39
C GLN A 6 -37.17 -8.92 23.11
N PRO A 7 -35.89 -8.50 23.07
CA PRO A 7 -35.03 -8.78 21.94
C PRO A 7 -34.76 -10.29 21.83
N SER A 8 -34.90 -10.81 20.62
CA SER A 8 -34.65 -12.21 20.26
C SER A 8 -33.21 -12.64 20.62
N PRO A 9 -32.99 -13.81 21.24
CA PRO A 9 -31.65 -14.29 21.53
C PRO A 9 -30.97 -14.68 20.21
N SER A 10 -30.04 -13.86 19.74
CA SER A 10 -29.19 -14.23 18.60
C SER A 10 -28.49 -15.54 18.95
N LEU A 11 -28.83 -16.60 18.23
CA LEU A 11 -28.30 -17.95 18.41
C LEU A 11 -26.82 -17.98 17.99
N GLN A 12 -25.94 -17.43 18.83
CA GLN A 12 -24.50 -17.55 18.66
C GLN A 12 -24.13 -19.01 18.96
N ARG A 13 -24.08 -19.84 17.91
CA ARG A 13 -23.53 -21.19 18.02
C ARG A 13 -22.12 -21.08 18.60
N LYS A 14 -21.92 -21.66 19.79
CA LYS A 14 -20.62 -21.72 20.44
C LYS A 14 -19.73 -22.63 19.59
N LEU A 15 -18.73 -22.05 18.93
CA LEU A 15 -17.72 -22.82 18.19
C LEU A 15 -16.91 -23.63 19.20
N MET A 16 -16.78 -24.93 18.97
CA MET A 16 -16.03 -25.86 19.83
C MET A 16 -14.92 -26.48 19.00
N ILE A 17 -13.67 -26.38 19.46
CA ILE A 17 -12.52 -27.10 18.89
C ILE A 17 -12.04 -28.05 19.97
N ASN A 18 -11.98 -29.36 19.69
CA ASN A 18 -11.57 -30.40 20.64
C ASN A 18 -12.31 -30.31 22.00
N HIS A 19 -13.63 -30.09 21.97
CA HIS A 19 -14.48 -29.89 23.15
C HIS A 19 -14.15 -28.65 24.01
N ALA A 20 -13.25 -27.78 23.57
CA ALA A 20 -13.01 -26.48 24.17
C ALA A 20 -13.78 -25.38 23.44
N PRO A 21 -14.47 -24.47 24.16
CA PRO A 21 -15.13 -23.34 23.54
C PRO A 21 -14.09 -22.37 22.96
N VAL A 22 -14.27 -21.98 21.70
CA VAL A 22 -13.43 -20.99 21.03
C VAL A 22 -13.93 -19.60 21.40
N GLU A 23 -13.01 -18.76 21.86
CA GLU A 23 -13.30 -17.34 22.13
C GLU A 23 -13.55 -16.58 20.82
N VAL A 24 -14.65 -15.83 20.77
CA VAL A 24 -14.94 -14.94 19.65
C VAL A 24 -14.45 -13.53 20.00
N ILE A 25 -13.31 -13.16 19.45
CA ILE A 25 -12.68 -11.84 19.64
C ILE A 25 -12.98 -10.91 18.47
N LYS A 26 -13.07 -9.60 18.75
CA LYS A 26 -13.28 -8.58 17.71
C LYS A 26 -12.03 -8.32 16.87
N HIS A 27 -10.87 -8.46 17.49
CA HIS A 27 -9.57 -8.23 16.87
C HIS A 27 -8.59 -9.30 17.31
N PHE A 28 -7.72 -9.72 16.38
CA PHE A 28 -6.68 -10.71 16.63
C PHE A 28 -5.36 -10.20 16.05
N ASP A 29 -4.32 -10.13 16.88
CA ASP A 29 -2.97 -9.80 16.41
C ASP A 29 -2.21 -11.08 16.09
N TYR A 30 -1.79 -11.23 14.83
CA TYR A 30 -0.97 -12.34 14.38
C TYR A 30 0.30 -11.83 13.71
N LEU A 31 1.46 -12.23 14.24
CA LEU A 31 2.78 -11.78 13.79
C LEU A 31 2.89 -10.26 13.64
N GLY A 32 2.18 -9.48 14.48
CA GLY A 32 2.19 -8.01 14.43
C GLY A 32 1.13 -7.38 13.51
N VAL A 33 0.42 -8.15 12.69
CA VAL A 33 -0.71 -7.69 11.87
C VAL A 33 -2.02 -7.89 12.62
N ARG A 34 -2.85 -6.85 12.65
CA ARG A 34 -4.15 -6.86 13.32
C ARG A 34 -5.29 -7.18 12.37
N PHE A 35 -5.93 -8.31 12.61
CA PHE A 35 -7.14 -8.72 11.92
C PHE A 35 -8.37 -8.25 12.71
N SER A 36 -9.44 -7.96 11.98
CA SER A 36 -10.74 -7.59 12.55
C SER A 36 -11.78 -8.65 12.18
N VAL A 37 -12.85 -8.75 12.98
CA VAL A 37 -13.94 -9.71 12.76
C VAL A 37 -14.64 -9.55 11.41
N ASN A 38 -14.67 -8.33 10.87
CA ASN A 38 -15.22 -8.02 9.55
C ASN A 38 -14.17 -8.05 8.43
N LEU A 39 -12.93 -8.44 8.75
CA LEU A 39 -11.77 -8.45 7.86
C LEU A 39 -11.48 -7.07 7.22
N SER A 40 -11.95 -5.98 7.84
CA SER A 40 -11.51 -4.63 7.49
C SER A 40 -10.08 -4.41 7.97
N TRP A 41 -9.31 -3.70 7.16
CA TRP A 41 -7.94 -3.30 7.47
C TRP A 41 -7.85 -1.99 8.26
N ASP A 42 -8.95 -1.29 8.51
CA ASP A 42 -8.96 0.03 9.17
C ASP A 42 -8.20 0.00 10.51
N CYS A 43 -8.39 -1.05 11.30
CA CYS A 43 -7.70 -1.20 12.59
C CYS A 43 -6.19 -1.40 12.43
N GLN A 44 -5.76 -2.13 11.39
CA GLN A 44 -4.35 -2.30 11.06
C GLN A 44 -3.73 -1.00 10.51
N VAL A 45 -4.45 -0.29 9.64
CA VAL A 45 -4.03 1.00 9.10
C VAL A 45 -3.90 2.04 10.20
N GLN A 46 -4.83 2.05 11.16
CA GLN A 46 -4.75 2.91 12.34
C GLN A 46 -3.52 2.56 13.19
N LYS A 47 -3.25 1.28 13.42
CA LYS A 47 -2.05 0.80 14.13
C LYS A 47 -0.77 1.25 13.43
N ALA A 48 -0.70 1.10 12.11
CA ALA A 48 0.41 1.57 11.28
C ALA A 48 0.61 3.10 11.36
N ALA A 49 -0.47 3.87 11.28
CA ALA A 49 -0.43 5.33 11.38
C ALA A 49 0.03 5.81 12.77
N ILE A 50 -0.37 5.12 13.85
CA ILE A 50 0.12 5.39 15.21
C ILE A 50 1.62 5.08 15.30
N ALA A 51 2.07 3.94 14.78
CA ALA A 51 3.49 3.59 14.76
C ALA A 51 4.34 4.63 14.00
N LEU A 52 3.84 5.10 12.83
CA LEU A 52 4.49 6.16 12.07
C LEU A 52 4.59 7.46 12.90
N LYS A 53 3.48 7.90 13.51
CA LYS A 53 3.43 9.13 14.32
C LYS A 53 4.37 9.06 15.52
N GLN A 54 4.43 7.92 16.21
CA GLN A 54 5.31 7.72 17.36
C GLN A 54 6.77 7.81 16.94
N ALA A 55 7.17 7.05 15.92
CA ALA A 55 8.54 7.07 15.41
C ALA A 55 8.93 8.44 14.84
N ALA A 56 8.04 9.10 14.10
CA ALA A 56 8.23 10.45 13.60
C ALA A 56 8.40 11.47 14.74
N GLY A 57 7.61 11.36 15.81
CA GLY A 57 7.73 12.19 17.01
C GLY A 57 9.06 11.99 17.73
N ASP A 58 9.56 10.76 17.82
CA ASP A 58 10.90 10.47 18.34
C ASP A 58 12.00 11.12 17.51
N ILE A 59 11.87 11.06 16.18
CA ILE A 59 12.83 11.67 15.25
C ILE A 59 12.84 13.19 15.38
N LEU A 60 11.67 13.82 15.52
CA LEU A 60 11.60 15.27 15.76
C LEU A 60 12.22 15.64 17.12
N ARG A 61 11.96 14.86 18.18
CA ARG A 61 12.63 15.07 19.48
C ARG A 61 14.15 14.92 19.36
N PHE A 62 14.63 13.94 18.61
CA PHE A 62 16.04 13.75 18.33
C PHE A 62 16.64 14.96 17.59
N LYS A 63 15.97 15.45 16.54
CA LYS A 63 16.36 16.68 15.82
C LYS A 63 16.57 17.85 16.79
N HIS A 64 15.61 18.10 17.67
CA HIS A 64 15.63 19.23 18.61
C HIS A 64 16.64 19.08 19.75
N LYS A 65 16.79 17.88 20.31
CA LYS A 65 17.62 17.65 21.52
C LYS A 65 19.07 17.27 21.22
N ALA A 66 19.29 16.44 20.21
CA ALA A 66 20.59 15.84 19.92
C ALA A 66 21.32 16.52 18.74
N GLY A 67 20.79 17.63 18.22
CA GLY A 67 21.45 18.41 17.17
C GLY A 67 21.37 17.77 15.79
N GLY A 68 20.27 17.10 15.45
CA GLY A 68 20.01 16.62 14.08
C GLY A 68 19.85 17.78 13.10
N ARG A 69 20.96 18.40 12.68
CA ARG A 69 20.97 19.60 11.84
C ARG A 69 20.75 19.31 10.36
N SER A 70 21.17 18.13 9.90
CA SER A 70 21.00 17.74 8.51
C SER A 70 19.62 17.14 8.26
N ILE A 71 18.83 17.78 7.40
CA ILE A 71 17.52 17.28 6.96
C ILE A 71 17.68 15.93 6.26
N SER A 72 18.73 15.74 5.45
CA SER A 72 18.95 14.48 4.73
C SER A 72 19.13 13.29 5.66
N ILE A 73 19.89 13.46 6.75
CA ILE A 73 20.08 12.41 7.78
C ILE A 73 18.76 12.12 8.49
N ILE A 74 17.99 13.15 8.83
CA ILE A 74 16.68 12.98 9.48
C ILE A 74 15.70 12.21 8.58
N LEU A 75 15.68 12.53 7.29
CA LEU A 75 14.87 11.83 6.30
C LEU A 75 15.31 10.37 6.12
N GLU A 76 16.61 10.10 6.13
CA GLU A 76 17.11 8.73 6.07
C GLU A 76 16.69 7.90 7.29
N ILE A 77 16.76 8.48 8.49
CA ILE A 77 16.26 7.83 9.72
C ILE A 77 14.74 7.60 9.61
N TYR A 78 14.00 8.58 9.09
CA TYR A 78 12.56 8.45 8.86
C TYR A 78 12.23 7.26 7.94
N VAL A 79 12.88 7.17 6.78
CA VAL A 79 12.67 6.07 5.83
C VAL A 79 13.07 4.72 6.42
N ARG A 80 14.22 4.64 7.09
CA ARG A 80 14.74 3.37 7.62
C ARG A 80 14.00 2.89 8.87
N LYS A 81 13.46 3.78 9.70
CA LYS A 81 12.82 3.44 10.98
C LYS A 81 11.31 3.60 10.95
N ALA A 82 10.82 4.81 10.67
CA ALA A 82 9.41 5.13 10.80
C ALA A 82 8.58 4.48 9.69
N VAL A 83 9.02 4.62 8.43
CA VAL A 83 8.35 4.00 7.28
C VAL A 83 8.43 2.47 7.37
N ALA A 84 9.59 1.90 7.74
CA ALA A 84 9.74 0.47 7.90
C ALA A 84 8.79 -0.12 8.97
N ALA A 85 8.66 0.54 10.12
CA ALA A 85 7.74 0.12 11.17
C ALA A 85 6.27 0.23 10.74
N ALA A 86 5.92 1.32 10.04
CA ALA A 86 4.56 1.57 9.62
C ALA A 86 4.09 0.64 8.49
N LEU A 87 4.99 0.26 7.58
CA LEU A 87 4.68 -0.59 6.42
C LEU A 87 4.84 -2.08 6.71
N TYR A 88 4.99 -2.47 7.97
CA TYR A 88 5.07 -3.87 8.33
C TYR A 88 3.77 -4.61 7.95
N GLY A 89 3.91 -5.69 7.17
CA GLY A 89 2.80 -6.49 6.66
C GLY A 89 1.96 -5.80 5.58
N ALA A 90 2.41 -4.68 5.01
CA ALA A 90 1.70 -3.95 3.96
C ALA A 90 1.49 -4.78 2.68
N GLU A 91 2.18 -5.91 2.53
CA GLU A 91 1.89 -6.93 1.52
C GLU A 91 0.41 -7.37 1.55
N LEU A 92 -0.21 -7.39 2.74
CA LEU A 92 -1.60 -7.84 2.93
C LEU A 92 -2.62 -6.70 2.82
N TRP A 93 -2.28 -5.51 3.30
CA TRP A 93 -3.25 -4.41 3.49
C TRP A 93 -2.93 -3.14 2.69
N GLY A 94 -1.73 -3.04 2.09
CA GLY A 94 -1.21 -1.82 1.47
C GLY A 94 -1.96 -1.35 0.22
N CYS A 95 -2.83 -2.19 -0.35
CA CYS A 95 -3.70 -1.85 -1.49
C CYS A 95 -5.06 -1.25 -1.10
N MET A 96 -5.35 -1.14 0.19
CA MET A 96 -6.66 -0.73 0.72
C MET A 96 -6.65 0.75 1.12
N ASN A 97 -7.73 1.26 1.74
CA ASN A 97 -7.79 2.65 2.18
C ASN A 97 -6.76 2.92 3.31
N ILE A 98 -5.69 3.61 2.96
CA ILE A 98 -4.56 3.92 3.84
C ILE A 98 -4.38 5.44 4.05
N GLY A 99 -5.44 6.23 3.83
CA GLY A 99 -5.37 7.70 3.89
C GLY A 99 -4.87 8.26 5.22
N MET A 100 -5.19 7.61 6.34
CA MET A 100 -4.69 8.01 7.68
C MET A 100 -3.17 7.98 7.78
N LEU A 101 -2.53 7.06 7.06
CA LEU A 101 -1.08 6.91 7.05
C LEU A 101 -0.42 8.06 6.27
N GLN A 102 -1.00 8.44 5.14
CA GLN A 102 -0.54 9.60 4.36
C GLN A 102 -0.69 10.91 5.15
N VAL A 103 -1.79 11.08 5.89
CA VAL A 103 -1.98 12.25 6.77
C VAL A 103 -0.88 12.34 7.83
N ALA A 104 -0.49 11.21 8.42
CA ALA A 104 0.58 11.16 9.40
C ALA A 104 1.96 11.57 8.80
N GLU A 105 2.29 11.06 7.62
CA GLU A 105 3.51 11.46 6.88
C GLU A 105 3.50 12.95 6.54
N ASN A 106 2.40 13.46 5.97
CA ASN A 106 2.27 14.85 5.57
C ASN A 106 2.51 15.80 6.75
N ASN A 107 1.93 15.49 7.90
CA ASN A 107 2.12 16.26 9.12
C ASN A 107 3.58 16.23 9.57
N PHE A 108 4.22 15.07 9.57
CA PHE A 108 5.63 14.95 9.91
C PHE A 108 6.52 15.81 9.00
N LEU A 109 6.37 15.69 7.67
CA LEU A 109 7.21 16.43 6.72
C LEU A 109 7.01 17.95 6.82
N ARG A 110 5.76 18.40 7.00
CA ARG A 110 5.47 19.83 7.24
C ARG A 110 6.11 20.31 8.55
N THR A 111 5.98 19.56 9.63
CA THR A 111 6.61 19.92 10.92
C THR A 111 8.13 19.90 10.83
N LEU A 112 8.71 18.94 10.11
CA LEU A 112 10.16 18.83 9.93
C LEU A 112 10.75 20.08 9.27
N LEU A 113 10.05 20.62 8.27
CA LEU A 113 10.48 21.76 7.46
C LEU A 113 9.91 23.12 7.92
N GLY A 114 9.00 23.14 8.90
CA GLY A 114 8.37 24.36 9.38
C GLY A 114 7.33 24.94 8.41
N LEU A 115 6.67 24.10 7.62
CA LEU A 115 5.74 24.50 6.56
C LEU A 115 4.28 24.51 7.05
N GLY A 116 3.47 25.38 6.46
CA GLY A 116 2.04 25.48 6.74
C GLY A 116 1.21 24.36 6.11
N GLN A 117 -0.05 24.23 6.54
CA GLN A 117 -0.97 23.22 6.00
C GLN A 117 -1.36 23.46 4.53
N GLY A 118 -1.26 24.70 4.05
CA GLY A 118 -1.53 25.08 2.66
C GLY A 118 -0.43 24.69 1.67
N THR A 119 0.74 24.22 2.12
CA THR A 119 1.82 23.87 1.21
C THR A 119 1.46 22.66 0.35
N PRO A 120 1.59 22.75 -0.99
CA PRO A 120 1.33 21.62 -1.90
C PRO A 120 2.21 20.41 -1.57
N LEU A 121 1.59 19.28 -1.26
CA LEU A 121 2.29 18.06 -0.87
C LEU A 121 3.18 17.51 -1.99
N LYS A 122 2.75 17.63 -3.25
CA LYS A 122 3.53 17.12 -4.39
C LYS A 122 4.87 17.83 -4.54
N ALA A 123 4.88 19.15 -4.38
CA ALA A 123 6.11 19.93 -4.36
C ALA A 123 7.00 19.49 -3.19
N LEU A 124 6.41 19.29 -2.01
CA LEU A 124 7.12 18.79 -0.82
C LEU A 124 7.85 17.46 -1.09
N PHE A 125 7.14 16.48 -1.66
CA PHE A 125 7.73 15.16 -1.97
C PHE A 125 8.80 15.25 -3.07
N ALA A 126 8.60 16.10 -4.08
CA ALA A 126 9.55 16.31 -5.16
C ALA A 126 10.86 16.94 -4.64
N GLU A 127 10.77 18.01 -3.86
CA GLU A 127 11.92 18.71 -3.26
C GLU A 127 12.73 17.80 -2.32
N LEU A 128 12.02 16.94 -1.56
CA LEU A 128 12.66 16.01 -0.64
C LEU A 128 13.16 14.72 -1.31
N ASN A 129 12.87 14.53 -2.60
CA ASN A 129 13.11 13.27 -3.33
C ASN A 129 12.57 12.05 -2.57
N LEU A 130 11.36 12.17 -2.03
CA LEU A 130 10.69 11.12 -1.26
C LEU A 130 9.55 10.50 -2.05
N ILE A 131 9.40 9.19 -1.90
CA ILE A 131 8.22 8.46 -2.37
C ILE A 131 7.20 8.46 -1.22
N PRO A 132 5.96 8.93 -1.43
CA PRO A 132 4.94 8.92 -0.39
C PRO A 132 4.71 7.51 0.17
N VAL A 133 4.43 7.43 1.47
CA VAL A 133 4.17 6.17 2.16
C VAL A 133 2.97 5.43 1.57
N LEU A 134 1.97 6.15 1.03
CA LEU A 134 0.86 5.57 0.28
C LEU A 134 1.35 4.70 -0.88
N GLU A 135 2.31 5.23 -1.64
CA GLU A 135 2.86 4.59 -2.82
C GLU A 135 3.77 3.42 -2.45
N LEU A 136 4.56 3.58 -1.39
CA LEU A 136 5.37 2.49 -0.85
C LEU A 136 4.50 1.34 -0.33
N ALA A 137 3.35 1.63 0.30
CA ALA A 137 2.42 0.62 0.76
C ALA A 137 1.76 -0.13 -0.40
N ALA A 138 1.27 0.60 -1.40
CA ALA A 138 0.61 0.03 -2.57
C ALA A 138 1.54 -0.85 -3.43
N LEU A 139 2.85 -0.57 -3.41
CA LEU A 139 3.86 -1.38 -4.09
C LEU A 139 4.10 -2.75 -3.41
N ARG A 140 3.88 -2.87 -2.09
CA ARG A 140 4.21 -4.10 -1.33
C ARG A 140 3.41 -5.32 -1.75
N PRO A 141 2.07 -5.25 -1.93
CA PRO A 141 1.29 -6.35 -2.49
C PRO A 141 1.80 -6.85 -3.84
N ILE A 142 2.24 -5.94 -4.71
CA ILE A 142 2.75 -6.28 -6.05
C ILE A 142 4.08 -7.03 -5.95
N LEU A 143 5.02 -6.50 -5.16
CA LEU A 143 6.30 -7.17 -4.93
C LEU A 143 6.13 -8.52 -4.24
N TYR A 144 5.13 -8.64 -3.36
CA TYR A 144 4.79 -9.91 -2.73
C TYR A 144 4.21 -10.91 -3.73
N TRP A 145 3.31 -10.49 -4.61
CA TRP A 145 2.79 -11.33 -5.69
C TRP A 145 3.92 -11.88 -6.57
N VAL A 146 4.83 -11.02 -7.00
CA VAL A 146 6.01 -11.43 -7.78
C VAL A 146 6.82 -12.49 -7.02
N ARG A 147 7.07 -12.28 -5.73
CA ARG A 147 7.78 -13.29 -4.91
C ARG A 147 7.04 -14.62 -4.81
N LEU A 148 5.72 -14.60 -4.68
CA LEU A 148 4.91 -15.82 -4.63
C LEU A 148 5.03 -16.62 -5.93
N VAL A 149 4.94 -15.94 -7.09
CA VAL A 149 5.11 -16.56 -8.41
C VAL A 149 6.51 -17.17 -8.59
N HIS A 150 7.51 -16.67 -7.86
CA HIS A 150 8.89 -17.18 -7.90
C HIS A 150 9.26 -18.21 -6.85
N ASP A 151 8.42 -18.44 -5.84
CA ASP A 151 8.72 -19.41 -4.79
C ASP A 151 7.95 -20.71 -5.05
N PRO A 152 8.62 -21.80 -5.45
CA PRO A 152 7.95 -23.09 -5.67
C PRO A 152 7.20 -23.58 -4.43
N ARG A 153 7.63 -23.17 -3.23
CA ARG A 153 6.97 -23.53 -1.96
C ARG A 153 5.65 -22.79 -1.76
N ALA A 154 5.41 -21.72 -2.51
CA ALA A 154 4.21 -20.90 -2.44
C ALA A 154 3.13 -21.32 -3.46
N ALA A 155 3.34 -22.40 -4.22
CA ALA A 155 2.38 -22.89 -5.22
C ALA A 155 0.97 -23.07 -4.63
N VAL A 156 0.87 -23.73 -3.47
CA VAL A 156 -0.43 -23.94 -2.78
C VAL A 156 -1.08 -22.62 -2.38
N CYS A 157 -0.29 -21.61 -1.97
CA CYS A 157 -0.82 -20.29 -1.63
C CYS A 157 -1.37 -19.57 -2.86
N LEU A 158 -0.72 -19.71 -4.02
CA LEU A 158 -1.19 -19.14 -5.29
C LEU A 158 -2.49 -19.80 -5.74
N GLU A 159 -2.56 -21.12 -5.73
CA GLU A 159 -3.78 -21.88 -6.07
C GLU A 159 -4.96 -21.44 -5.20
N THR A 160 -4.75 -21.38 -3.88
CA THR A 160 -5.77 -20.92 -2.93
C THR A 160 -6.22 -19.47 -3.23
N LEU A 161 -5.28 -18.58 -3.57
CA LEU A 161 -5.59 -17.20 -3.91
C LEU A 161 -6.39 -17.10 -5.22
N GLU A 162 -6.10 -17.94 -6.20
CA GLU A 162 -6.83 -17.99 -7.47
C GLU A 162 -8.25 -18.49 -7.28
N GLU A 163 -8.44 -19.55 -6.49
CA GLU A 163 -9.76 -20.06 -6.10
C GLU A 163 -10.60 -18.99 -5.40
N VAL A 164 -10.03 -18.29 -4.42
CA VAL A 164 -10.71 -17.20 -3.70
C VAL A 164 -11.10 -16.05 -4.64
N ASN A 165 -10.25 -15.75 -5.64
CA ASN A 165 -10.56 -14.73 -6.64
C ASN A 165 -11.64 -15.18 -7.63
N ALA A 166 -11.64 -16.45 -8.03
CA ALA A 166 -12.68 -17.02 -8.90
C ALA A 166 -14.05 -17.01 -8.20
N TYR A 167 -14.09 -17.32 -6.91
CA TYR A 167 -15.32 -17.33 -6.11
C TYR A 167 -16.00 -15.95 -6.01
N LYS A 168 -15.24 -14.84 -6.00
CA LYS A 168 -15.80 -13.49 -5.83
C LYS A 168 -16.40 -12.86 -7.09
N GLY A 169 -16.35 -13.53 -8.25
CA GLY A 169 -16.81 -12.99 -9.53
C GLY A 169 -15.94 -11.83 -10.03
N SER A 170 -15.95 -11.62 -11.35
CA SER A 170 -15.06 -10.69 -12.09
C SER A 170 -15.19 -9.19 -11.73
N GLY A 171 -16.09 -8.80 -10.82
CA GLY A 171 -16.31 -7.41 -10.38
C GLY A 171 -15.83 -7.08 -8.96
N GLY A 172 -15.16 -8.00 -8.26
CA GLY A 172 -14.87 -7.86 -6.83
C GLY A 172 -13.72 -6.89 -6.47
N HIS A 173 -13.90 -6.11 -5.40
CA HIS A 173 -12.85 -5.34 -4.71
C HIS A 173 -11.95 -6.27 -3.86
N SER A 174 -11.34 -7.28 -4.48
CA SER A 174 -10.43 -8.20 -3.78
C SER A 174 -8.98 -7.72 -3.83
N TRP A 175 -8.16 -8.19 -2.88
CA TRP A 175 -6.71 -7.98 -2.89
C TRP A 175 -6.09 -8.45 -4.22
N GLY A 176 -6.47 -9.63 -4.70
CA GLY A 176 -5.96 -10.17 -5.96
C GLY A 176 -6.43 -9.40 -7.20
N ALA A 177 -7.67 -8.90 -7.20
CA ALA A 177 -8.17 -8.03 -8.27
C ALA A 177 -7.42 -6.71 -8.31
N HIS A 178 -7.11 -6.12 -7.15
CA HIS A 178 -6.26 -4.93 -7.08
C HIS A 178 -4.86 -5.20 -7.63
N VAL A 179 -4.20 -6.27 -7.18
CA VAL A 179 -2.86 -6.64 -7.68
C VAL A 179 -2.87 -6.82 -9.20
N LYS A 180 -3.87 -7.55 -9.74
CA LYS A 180 -4.03 -7.77 -11.19
C LYS A 180 -4.23 -6.47 -11.95
N LYS A 181 -5.09 -5.57 -11.45
CA LYS A 181 -5.34 -4.25 -12.05
C LYS A 181 -4.07 -3.39 -12.04
N THR A 182 -3.32 -3.40 -10.95
CA THR A 182 -2.07 -2.64 -10.86
C THR A 182 -1.01 -3.21 -11.79
N LEU A 183 -0.84 -4.53 -11.88
CA LEU A 183 0.09 -5.14 -12.85
C LEU A 183 -0.27 -4.80 -14.30
N TRP A 184 -1.56 -4.80 -14.65
CA TRP A 184 -2.04 -4.35 -15.96
C TRP A 184 -1.67 -2.90 -16.25
N ASN A 185 -1.89 -2.00 -15.28
CA ASN A 185 -1.54 -0.59 -15.42
C ASN A 185 -0.02 -0.34 -15.53
N LEU A 186 0.80 -1.28 -15.06
CA LEU A 186 2.26 -1.24 -15.17
C LEU A 186 2.78 -1.95 -16.44
N TRP A 187 1.89 -2.53 -17.25
CA TRP A 187 2.21 -3.36 -18.42
C TRP A 187 3.10 -4.56 -18.07
N LEU A 188 2.75 -5.20 -16.96
CA LEU A 188 3.42 -6.37 -16.43
C LEU A 188 2.45 -7.56 -16.33
N GLU A 189 1.45 -7.63 -17.20
CA GLU A 189 0.49 -8.75 -17.23
C GLU A 189 1.18 -10.11 -17.44
N ASP A 190 2.30 -10.13 -18.16
CA ASP A 190 3.10 -11.34 -18.41
C ASP A 190 3.65 -11.99 -17.12
N LEU A 191 3.84 -11.19 -16.06
CA LEU A 191 4.23 -11.71 -14.74
C LEU A 191 3.12 -12.54 -14.07
N ARG A 192 1.93 -12.66 -14.69
CA ARG A 192 0.87 -13.60 -14.26
C ARG A 192 1.09 -15.02 -14.76
N VAL A 193 1.75 -15.20 -15.91
CA VAL A 193 1.48 -16.37 -16.76
C VAL A 193 2.65 -17.36 -16.80
N ASP A 194 3.88 -16.92 -16.55
CA ASP A 194 5.03 -17.79 -16.77
C ASP A 194 6.21 -17.50 -15.83
N PRO A 195 6.45 -18.34 -14.80
CA PRO A 195 7.63 -18.27 -13.96
C PRO A 195 8.95 -18.33 -14.75
N SER A 196 8.96 -18.90 -15.97
CA SER A 196 10.14 -19.04 -16.83
C SER A 196 10.48 -17.78 -17.63
N ARG A 197 9.53 -16.86 -17.84
CA ARG A 197 9.76 -15.54 -18.49
C ARG A 197 10.35 -14.49 -17.55
N VAL A 198 10.50 -14.83 -16.27
CA VAL A 198 10.96 -13.91 -15.26
C VAL A 198 12.48 -13.88 -15.18
N ARG A 199 13.03 -12.68 -15.41
CA ARG A 199 14.47 -12.40 -15.31
C ARG A 199 14.87 -12.23 -13.83
N LYS A 200 16.18 -12.39 -13.54
CA LYS A 200 16.77 -12.15 -12.21
C LYS A 200 16.44 -10.77 -11.60
N ASP A 201 16.01 -9.80 -12.40
CA ASP A 201 15.78 -8.41 -11.99
C ASP A 201 14.30 -7.96 -12.07
N THR A 202 13.34 -8.88 -12.04
CA THR A 202 11.91 -8.52 -12.10
C THR A 202 11.48 -7.59 -10.96
N VAL A 203 12.09 -7.74 -9.76
CA VAL A 203 11.82 -6.82 -8.63
C VAL A 203 12.32 -5.41 -8.94
N GLY A 204 13.48 -5.25 -9.59
CA GLY A 204 13.99 -3.94 -10.03
C GLY A 204 13.07 -3.32 -11.07
N LEU A 205 12.74 -4.07 -12.11
CA LEU A 205 11.81 -3.66 -13.16
C LEU A 205 10.46 -3.17 -12.62
N VAL A 206 9.86 -3.90 -11.67
CA VAL A 206 8.57 -3.50 -11.06
C VAL A 206 8.71 -2.19 -10.31
N LYS A 207 9.80 -2.00 -9.54
CA LYS A 207 10.05 -0.74 -8.81
C LYS A 207 10.21 0.43 -9.77
N ASP A 208 10.99 0.25 -10.84
CA ASP A 208 11.27 1.30 -11.82
C ASP A 208 9.99 1.70 -12.56
N ARG A 209 9.21 0.71 -13.03
CA ARG A 209 7.92 0.94 -13.69
C ARG A 209 6.93 1.62 -12.76
N TYR A 210 6.88 1.23 -11.49
CA TYR A 210 5.99 1.84 -10.50
C TYR A 210 6.37 3.29 -10.20
N GLN A 211 7.67 3.58 -10.08
CA GLN A 211 8.17 4.95 -9.91
C GLN A 211 7.85 5.82 -11.13
N GLU A 212 8.03 5.28 -12.33
CA GLU A 212 7.72 6.01 -13.56
C GLU A 212 6.23 6.30 -13.68
N PHE A 213 5.37 5.30 -13.46
CA PHE A 213 3.92 5.48 -13.41
C PHE A 213 3.51 6.61 -12.45
N ASN A 214 4.14 6.66 -11.28
CA ASN A 214 3.90 7.71 -10.30
C ASN A 214 4.40 9.10 -10.72
N ARG A 215 5.59 9.18 -11.33
CA ARG A 215 6.11 10.43 -11.90
C ARG A 215 5.15 10.97 -12.95
N MET A 216 4.68 10.13 -13.86
CA MET A 216 3.74 10.50 -14.92
C MET A 216 2.42 11.04 -14.36
N ARG A 217 1.86 10.42 -13.31
CA ARG A 217 0.65 10.91 -12.64
C ARG A 217 0.84 12.29 -12.02
N VAL A 218 2.01 12.55 -11.42
CA VAL A 218 2.35 13.87 -10.86
C VAL A 218 2.47 14.93 -11.97
N TYR A 219 3.16 14.61 -13.07
CA TYR A 219 3.28 15.51 -14.22
C TYR A 219 1.93 15.85 -14.85
N ARG A 220 1.04 14.87 -15.01
CA ARG A 220 -0.31 15.07 -15.56
C ARG A 220 -1.10 16.12 -14.78
N GLU A 221 -0.95 16.14 -13.46
CA GLU A 221 -1.70 17.07 -12.60
C GLU A 221 -1.03 18.44 -12.47
N LEU A 222 0.30 18.53 -12.56
CA LEU A 222 1.02 19.80 -12.42
C LEU A 222 1.15 20.58 -13.74
N ARG A 223 1.33 19.87 -14.86
CA ARG A 223 1.60 20.44 -16.19
C ARG A 223 0.99 19.55 -17.28
N PRO A 224 -0.36 19.53 -17.42
CA PRO A 224 -1.03 18.72 -18.42
C PRO A 224 -0.60 19.05 -19.86
N ASP A 225 -0.12 20.29 -20.08
CA ASP A 225 0.41 20.81 -21.34
C ASP A 225 1.74 20.17 -21.79
N LEU A 226 2.52 19.62 -20.85
CA LEU A 226 3.87 19.08 -21.13
C LEU A 226 3.91 17.54 -21.22
N ILE A 227 2.78 16.87 -21.00
CA ILE A 227 2.66 15.41 -21.05
C ILE A 227 3.29 14.90 -22.35
N THR A 228 2.81 15.38 -23.50
CA THR A 228 3.27 14.97 -24.84
C THR A 228 4.78 15.16 -25.04
N HIS A 229 5.36 16.25 -24.51
CA HIS A 229 6.76 16.59 -24.71
C HIS A 229 7.74 15.69 -23.91
N TYR A 230 7.31 15.21 -22.73
CA TYR A 230 8.09 14.24 -21.96
C TYR A 230 8.10 12.85 -22.62
N TYR A 231 6.98 12.41 -23.24
CA TYR A 231 6.93 11.12 -23.95
C TYR A 231 7.83 11.08 -25.17
N PHE A 232 7.79 12.14 -26.00
CA PHE A 232 8.60 12.19 -27.23
C PHE A 232 10.10 12.16 -26.95
N ASN A 233 10.55 12.71 -25.83
CA ASN A 233 11.98 12.86 -25.57
C ASN A 233 12.59 11.74 -24.70
N ASN A 234 11.81 10.98 -23.93
CA ASN A 234 12.36 10.05 -22.93
C ASN A 234 11.93 8.58 -23.04
N VAL A 235 10.91 8.20 -23.83
CA VAL A 235 10.26 6.87 -23.65
C VAL A 235 9.96 6.04 -24.92
N TYR A 236 10.16 6.51 -26.16
CA TYR A 236 9.92 5.63 -27.32
C TYR A 236 11.06 4.62 -27.51
N GLU A 237 10.80 3.32 -27.44
CA GLU A 237 10.36 2.59 -28.65
C GLU A 237 8.92 2.05 -28.68
N ILE A 238 8.19 1.82 -27.59
CA ILE A 238 6.82 1.28 -27.70
C ILE A 238 5.93 1.83 -26.59
N VAL A 239 5.03 2.73 -26.96
CA VAL A 239 3.90 3.15 -26.13
C VAL A 239 2.68 2.35 -26.57
N PRO A 240 2.15 1.40 -25.77
CA PRO A 240 1.01 0.55 -26.18
C PRO A 240 -0.27 1.37 -26.42
N GLN A 241 -1.10 0.96 -27.39
CA GLN A 241 -2.34 1.67 -27.77
C GLN A 241 -3.30 1.93 -26.59
N ALA A 242 -3.40 0.98 -25.64
CA ALA A 242 -4.20 1.14 -24.41
C ALA A 242 -3.78 2.36 -23.56
N TYR A 243 -2.57 2.88 -23.76
CA TYR A 243 -2.06 4.09 -23.13
C TYR A 243 -2.57 5.37 -23.80
N LEU A 244 -2.64 5.39 -25.14
CA LEU A 244 -3.24 6.49 -25.88
C LEU A 244 -4.72 6.64 -25.51
N ASP A 245 -5.41 5.51 -25.35
CA ASP A 245 -6.82 5.46 -24.96
C ASP A 245 -7.06 5.97 -23.51
N MET A 246 -6.05 5.96 -22.65
CA MET A 246 -6.12 6.49 -21.26
C MET A 246 -5.77 7.98 -21.17
N LEU A 247 -4.94 8.48 -22.11
CA LEU A 247 -4.58 9.90 -22.21
C LEU A 247 -5.62 10.72 -22.95
N TYR A 248 -6.35 10.10 -23.88
CA TYR A 248 -7.40 10.72 -24.68
C TYR A 248 -8.73 9.94 -24.53
N PRO A 249 -9.46 10.11 -23.40
CA PRO A 249 -10.78 9.53 -23.22
C PRO A 249 -11.84 10.14 -24.15
#